data_AF-A0A0N8ILK7-F1
#
_entry.id   AF-A0A0N8ILK7-F1
#
_cell.length_a   1.000
_cell.length_b   1.000
_cell.length_c   1.000
_cell.angle_alpha   90.00
_cell.angle_beta   90.00
_cell.angle_gamma   90.00
#
_symmetry.space_group_name_H-M   'P 1'
#
loop_
_entity.id
_entity.type
_entity.pdbx_description
1 polymer ?
#
loop_
_entity_poly.entity_id
_entity_poly.type
_entity_poly.pdbx_seq_one_letter_code
_entity_poly.pdbx_strand_id
1 'polypeptide(L)'
;MKRLRQIVTKAVVAKGKKRTEERVTLSPTNKPTSILGCWVINHTCSAKRVGKFVEVTGKFDVNVWYAYSSHSKTAVFSETIHYKDKVKLHYRDGDISVGDDVRVRVIQEPNCIEAVISPCGTKFEIVVEREVVVEVMGETTICISVHPLDYEEDWNFNDESSSSSSSSSSSSSSSSSSDGEGRYVLESSSFPDERPR
;
A
#
# COMPACT_ATOMS: atom_id res chain seq x y z
N MET A 1 -14.34 14.50 36.77
CA MET A 1 -14.12 14.30 35.32
C MET A 1 -14.76 12.99 34.91
N LYS A 2 -15.48 12.95 33.79
CA LYS A 2 -16.25 11.76 33.36
C LYS A 2 -15.32 10.64 32.89
N ARG A 3 -15.74 9.40 33.11
CA ARG A 3 -15.00 8.13 33.02
C ARG A 3 -14.24 7.97 31.68
N LEU A 4 -12.96 8.35 31.64
CA LEU A 4 -12.09 8.10 30.49
C LEU A 4 -11.51 6.68 30.55
N ARG A 5 -11.27 6.06 29.39
CA ARG A 5 -10.42 4.87 29.24
C ARG A 5 -9.34 5.13 28.19
N GLN A 6 -8.22 4.43 28.32
CA GLN A 6 -7.14 4.43 27.34
C GLN A 6 -7.13 3.09 26.60
N ILE A 7 -6.97 3.15 25.28
CA ILE A 7 -6.75 1.99 24.42
C ILE A 7 -5.34 2.10 23.86
N VAL A 8 -4.50 1.12 24.18
CA VAL A 8 -3.15 0.98 23.61
C VAL A 8 -3.24 0.10 22.37
N THR A 9 -2.71 0.55 21.24
CA THR A 9 -2.78 -0.18 19.96
C THR A 9 -1.58 0.10 19.06
N LYS A 10 -1.37 -0.73 18.03
CA LYS A 10 -0.39 -0.47 16.97
C LYS A 10 -1.00 0.36 15.85
N ALA A 11 -0.30 1.41 15.43
CA ALA A 11 -0.68 2.25 14.29
C ALA A 11 0.55 2.62 13.43
N VAL A 12 0.31 3.09 12.20
CA VAL A 12 1.39 3.63 11.35
C VAL A 12 1.76 5.03 11.84
N VAL A 13 2.92 5.14 12.49
CA VAL A 13 3.40 6.37 13.13
C VAL A 13 4.32 7.20 12.23
N ALA A 14 4.95 6.56 11.24
CA ALA A 14 5.77 7.22 10.24
C ALA A 14 5.60 6.59 8.85
N LYS A 15 5.78 7.41 7.81
CA LYS A 15 5.88 6.95 6.42
C LYS A 15 7.10 7.55 5.73
N GLY A 16 7.61 6.84 4.74
CA GLY A 16 8.61 7.35 3.80
C GLY A 16 8.28 6.90 2.39
N LYS A 17 8.61 7.71 1.38
CA LYS A 17 8.51 7.35 -0.04
C LYS A 17 9.85 7.68 -0.71
N LYS A 18 10.31 6.80 -1.60
CA LYS A 18 11.50 7.04 -2.42
C LYS A 18 11.34 6.42 -3.80
N ARG A 19 11.54 7.23 -4.84
CA ARG A 19 11.90 6.78 -6.20
C ARG A 19 13.42 6.80 -6.32
N THR A 20 13.99 5.77 -6.93
CA THR A 20 15.41 5.66 -7.23
C THR A 20 15.56 5.30 -8.70
N GLU A 21 16.45 6.00 -9.39
CA GLU A 21 16.97 5.63 -10.70
C GLU A 21 18.47 5.34 -10.52
N GLU A 22 18.92 4.18 -10.99
CA GLU A 22 20.28 3.69 -10.76
C GLU A 22 20.92 3.22 -12.06
N ARG A 23 22.11 3.74 -12.37
CA ARG A 23 22.94 3.30 -13.50
C ARG A 23 23.74 2.07 -13.09
N VAL A 24 23.55 0.97 -13.83
CA VAL A 24 24.24 -0.30 -13.61
C VAL A 24 25.09 -0.63 -14.85
N THR A 25 26.36 -0.98 -14.62
CA THR A 25 27.29 -1.36 -15.70
C THR A 25 27.49 -2.87 -15.74
N LEU A 26 27.05 -3.51 -16.83
CA LEU A 26 27.08 -4.96 -17.01
C LEU A 26 28.19 -5.35 -17.99
N SER A 27 28.89 -6.46 -17.74
CA SER A 27 30.07 -6.85 -18.52
C SER A 27 29.85 -8.20 -19.25
N PRO A 28 29.27 -8.21 -20.46
CA PRO A 28 29.04 -9.43 -21.23
C PRO A 28 30.34 -10.08 -21.73
N THR A 29 30.32 -11.40 -21.89
CA THR A 29 31.45 -12.19 -22.41
C THR A 29 31.76 -11.87 -23.88
N ASN A 30 30.74 -11.61 -24.69
CA ASN A 30 30.89 -11.26 -26.10
C ASN A 30 30.76 -9.76 -26.30
N LYS A 31 31.61 -9.15 -27.13
CA LYS A 31 31.51 -7.74 -27.49
C LYS A 31 30.15 -7.47 -28.18
N PRO A 32 29.25 -6.67 -27.58
CA PRO A 32 27.93 -6.42 -28.16
C PRO A 32 28.01 -5.51 -29.39
N THR A 33 27.04 -5.65 -30.28
CA THR A 33 26.86 -4.80 -31.47
C THR A 33 25.54 -4.03 -31.41
N SER A 34 24.46 -4.65 -30.91
CA SER A 34 23.20 -3.97 -30.61
C SER A 34 22.47 -4.65 -29.45
N ILE A 35 21.71 -3.87 -28.68
CA ILE A 35 20.79 -4.39 -27.67
C ILE A 35 19.44 -4.67 -28.36
N LEU A 36 18.86 -5.83 -28.07
CA LEU A 36 17.58 -6.30 -28.61
C LEU A 36 16.45 -6.19 -27.56
N GLY A 37 16.81 -6.21 -26.28
CA GLY A 37 15.90 -5.98 -25.16
C GLY A 37 16.63 -6.08 -23.83
N CYS A 38 16.11 -5.42 -22.80
CA CYS A 38 16.58 -5.54 -21.42
C CYS A 38 15.37 -5.71 -20.51
N TRP A 39 15.35 -6.79 -19.73
CA TRP A 39 14.27 -7.10 -18.79
C TRP A 39 14.81 -7.18 -17.37
N VAL A 40 14.01 -6.72 -16.42
CA VAL A 40 14.27 -6.84 -14.99
C VAL A 40 13.18 -7.73 -14.40
N ILE A 41 13.58 -8.78 -13.69
CA ILE A 41 12.68 -9.81 -13.15
C ILE A 41 13.12 -10.24 -11.74
N ASN A 42 12.34 -11.13 -11.11
CA ASN A 42 12.68 -11.78 -9.83
C ASN A 42 12.98 -10.79 -8.69
N HIS A 43 12.29 -9.64 -8.67
CA HIS A 43 12.48 -8.66 -7.60
C HIS A 43 12.10 -9.25 -6.24
N THR A 44 12.98 -9.03 -5.27
CA THR A 44 12.72 -9.29 -3.85
C THR A 44 13.30 -8.14 -3.03
N CYS A 45 12.58 -7.70 -2.00
CA CYS A 45 13.09 -6.70 -1.07
C CYS A 45 12.60 -6.92 0.37
N SER A 46 13.34 -6.37 1.31
CA SER A 46 12.99 -6.28 2.72
C SER A 46 13.39 -4.90 3.24
N ALA A 47 12.82 -4.52 4.39
CA ALA A 47 13.09 -3.24 5.01
C ALA A 47 13.43 -3.40 6.48
N LYS A 48 14.38 -2.59 6.95
CA LYS A 48 14.79 -2.52 8.35
C LYS A 48 14.92 -1.07 8.78
N ARG A 49 14.42 -0.74 9.97
CA ARG A 49 14.64 0.58 10.55
C ARG A 49 16.10 0.75 10.99
N VAL A 50 16.69 1.91 10.72
CA VAL A 50 18.04 2.29 11.14
C VAL A 50 17.97 3.73 11.66
N GLY A 51 17.71 3.88 12.96
CA GLY A 51 17.55 5.19 13.60
C GLY A 51 16.39 6.00 13.02
N LYS A 52 16.73 7.10 12.33
CA LYS A 52 15.75 8.06 11.75
C LYS A 52 15.37 7.77 10.28
N PHE A 53 15.88 6.69 9.68
CA PHE A 53 15.53 6.26 8.33
C PHE A 53 15.19 4.77 8.30
N VAL A 54 14.58 4.32 7.20
CA VAL A 54 14.44 2.90 6.87
C VAL A 54 15.44 2.56 5.77
N GLU A 55 16.15 1.45 5.94
CA GLU A 55 17.00 0.86 4.91
C GLU A 55 16.20 -0.25 4.21
N VAL A 56 15.92 -0.05 2.93
CA VAL A 56 15.31 -1.06 2.05
C VAL A 56 16.44 -1.75 1.30
N THR A 57 16.61 -3.06 1.51
CA THR A 57 17.59 -3.87 0.77
C THR A 57 16.84 -4.82 -0.13
N GLY A 58 17.32 -5.01 -1.35
CA GLY A 58 16.70 -5.93 -2.29
C GLY A 58 17.63 -6.38 -3.40
N LYS A 59 17.09 -7.23 -4.27
CA LYS A 59 17.76 -7.70 -5.47
C LYS A 59 16.76 -7.96 -6.58
N PHE A 60 17.24 -7.95 -7.81
CA PHE A 60 16.52 -8.32 -9.02
C PHE A 60 17.50 -8.93 -10.02
N ASP A 61 17.00 -9.77 -10.92
CA ASP A 61 17.79 -10.31 -12.03
C ASP A 61 17.58 -9.45 -13.27
N VAL A 62 18.68 -9.10 -13.94
CA VAL A 62 18.65 -8.41 -15.23
C VAL A 62 18.99 -9.40 -16.32
N ASN A 63 18.19 -9.42 -17.39
CA ASN A 63 18.47 -10.15 -18.62
C ASN A 63 18.60 -9.17 -19.79
N VAL A 64 19.74 -9.15 -20.46
CA VAL A 64 20.00 -8.34 -21.66
C VAL A 64 20.13 -9.26 -22.87
N TRP A 65 19.20 -9.15 -23.82
CA TRP A 65 19.30 -9.78 -25.13
C TRP A 65 20.10 -8.85 -26.04
N TYR A 66 21.12 -9.38 -26.69
CA TYR A 66 21.99 -8.59 -27.55
C TYR A 66 22.46 -9.38 -28.77
N ALA A 67 22.74 -8.66 -29.85
CA ALA A 67 23.43 -9.19 -31.01
C ALA A 67 24.94 -8.92 -30.89
N TYR A 68 25.75 -9.83 -31.42
CA TYR A 68 27.21 -9.74 -31.49
C TYR A 68 27.73 -10.31 -32.82
N SER A 69 29.04 -10.22 -33.06
CA SER A 69 29.67 -10.70 -34.29
C SER A 69 29.02 -10.09 -35.55
N SER A 70 28.92 -8.74 -35.59
CA SER A 70 28.30 -7.99 -36.69
C SER A 70 26.86 -8.45 -37.01
N HIS A 71 26.04 -8.57 -35.97
CA HIS A 71 24.64 -9.02 -36.00
C HIS A 71 24.39 -10.47 -36.47
N SER A 72 25.43 -11.27 -36.73
CA SER A 72 25.27 -12.67 -37.15
C SER A 72 24.87 -13.65 -36.04
N LYS A 73 24.99 -13.25 -34.77
CA LYS A 73 24.67 -14.08 -33.60
C LYS A 73 23.97 -13.27 -32.51
N THR A 74 23.16 -13.94 -31.71
CA THR A 74 22.49 -13.37 -30.53
C THR A 74 22.85 -14.14 -29.26
N ALA A 75 22.78 -13.47 -28.12
CA ALA A 75 22.99 -14.06 -26.80
C ALA A 75 22.14 -13.32 -25.76
N VAL A 76 22.00 -13.94 -24.59
CA VAL A 76 21.45 -13.33 -23.37
C VAL A 76 22.58 -13.22 -22.36
N PHE A 77 22.70 -12.06 -21.72
CA PHE A 77 23.53 -11.86 -20.53
C PHE A 77 22.61 -11.74 -19.33
N SER A 78 22.95 -12.40 -18.22
CA SER A 78 22.12 -12.47 -17.01
C SER A 78 22.95 -12.15 -15.77
N GLU A 79 22.49 -11.23 -14.92
CA GLU A 79 23.19 -10.84 -13.69
C GLU A 79 22.20 -10.44 -12.58
N THR A 80 22.44 -10.89 -11.34
CA THR A 80 21.65 -10.51 -10.16
C THR A 80 22.20 -9.25 -9.52
N ILE A 81 21.47 -8.15 -9.62
CA ILE A 81 21.84 -6.86 -9.06
C ILE A 81 21.28 -6.72 -7.65
N HIS A 82 22.14 -6.34 -6.70
CA HIS A 82 21.78 -6.09 -5.32
C HIS A 82 21.80 -4.58 -5.05
N TYR A 83 20.80 -4.07 -4.34
CA TYR A 83 20.67 -2.64 -4.06
C TYR A 83 20.32 -2.35 -2.60
N LYS A 84 20.60 -1.12 -2.16
CA LYS A 84 20.32 -0.63 -0.80
C LYS A 84 19.87 0.82 -0.82
N ASP A 85 18.61 1.06 -0.49
CA ASP A 85 17.97 2.36 -0.47
C ASP A 85 17.74 2.87 0.96
N LYS A 86 18.28 4.06 1.27
CA LYS A 86 17.91 4.79 2.49
C LYS A 86 16.69 5.66 2.22
N VAL A 87 15.58 5.37 2.90
CA VAL A 87 14.31 6.08 2.80
C VAL A 87 14.11 6.95 4.03
N LYS A 88 13.97 8.27 3.81
CA LYS A 88 13.71 9.24 4.88
C LYS A 88 12.29 9.06 5.43
N LEU A 89 12.15 9.10 6.74
CA LEU A 89 10.86 9.01 7.43
C LEU A 89 10.29 10.41 7.73
N HIS A 90 8.96 10.47 7.65
CA HIS A 90 8.12 11.58 8.09
C HIS A 90 7.17 11.02 9.16
N TYR A 91 7.27 11.54 10.38
CA TYR A 91 6.43 11.19 11.52
C TYR A 91 5.18 12.08 11.52
N ARG A 92 4.04 11.55 11.96
CA ARG A 92 2.78 12.32 12.06
C ARG A 92 2.71 13.14 13.34
N ASP A 93 3.01 12.51 14.46
CA ASP A 93 3.00 13.13 15.79
C ASP A 93 4.42 13.14 16.38
N GLY A 94 4.57 13.66 17.61
CA GLY A 94 5.86 13.87 18.28
C GLY A 94 6.61 12.58 18.69
N ASP A 95 7.42 12.65 19.74
CA ASP A 95 8.23 11.51 20.21
C ASP A 95 7.36 10.33 20.71
N ILE A 96 6.98 9.47 19.78
CA ILE A 96 6.29 8.20 20.01
C ILE A 96 7.33 7.12 20.37
N SER A 97 6.92 6.11 21.15
CA SER A 97 7.66 4.84 21.23
C SER A 97 7.54 4.08 19.91
N VAL A 98 8.42 4.41 18.97
CA VAL A 98 8.46 3.81 17.63
C VAL A 98 9.19 2.47 17.73
N GLY A 99 8.51 1.37 17.39
CA GLY A 99 9.13 0.04 17.32
C GLY A 99 10.02 -0.16 16.09
N ASP A 100 10.51 -1.39 15.92
CA ASP A 100 11.26 -1.83 14.73
C ASP A 100 10.38 -2.52 13.68
N ASP A 101 9.06 -2.50 13.89
CA ASP A 101 8.05 -3.09 13.00
C ASP A 101 7.87 -2.19 11.76
N VAL A 102 8.41 -2.63 10.62
CA VAL A 102 8.43 -1.89 9.36
C VAL A 102 7.83 -2.70 8.24
N ARG A 103 6.86 -2.12 7.53
CA ARG A 103 6.33 -2.63 6.27
C ARG A 103 6.92 -1.86 5.10
N VAL A 104 7.36 -2.58 4.07
CA VAL A 104 7.68 -2.01 2.76
C VAL A 104 6.61 -2.44 1.75
N ARG A 105 6.26 -1.53 0.84
CA ARG A 105 5.42 -1.79 -0.32
C ARG A 105 6.10 -1.20 -1.55
N VAL A 106 6.29 -2.03 -2.57
CA VAL A 106 6.73 -1.60 -3.90
C VAL A 106 5.55 -0.88 -4.57
N ILE A 107 5.83 0.28 -5.19
CA ILE A 107 4.87 1.10 -5.94
C ILE A 107 5.19 1.02 -7.44
N GLN A 108 6.48 1.09 -7.77
CA GLN A 108 7.00 0.79 -9.10
C GLN A 108 8.04 -0.33 -8.94
N GLU A 109 7.72 -1.49 -9.50
CA GLU A 109 8.65 -2.62 -9.62
C GLU A 109 9.93 -2.18 -10.36
N PRO A 110 11.10 -2.77 -10.06
CA PRO A 110 12.33 -2.44 -10.79
C PRO A 110 12.16 -2.64 -12.29
N ASN A 111 12.32 -1.56 -13.05
CA ASN A 111 12.11 -1.56 -14.50
C ASN A 111 13.29 -0.91 -15.23
N CYS A 112 13.68 -1.48 -16.37
CA CYS A 112 14.72 -0.90 -17.22
C CYS A 112 14.12 0.23 -18.07
N ILE A 113 14.58 1.45 -17.89
CA ILE A 113 14.10 2.63 -18.65
C ILE A 113 15.10 3.11 -19.71
N GLU A 114 16.39 2.76 -19.58
CA GLU A 114 17.43 3.04 -20.58
C GLU A 114 18.37 1.83 -20.64
N ALA A 115 18.80 1.42 -21.84
CA ALA A 115 19.83 0.41 -22.02
C ALA A 115 20.68 0.76 -23.25
N VAL A 116 21.96 1.05 -23.03
CA VAL A 116 22.92 1.46 -24.06
C VAL A 116 24.19 0.61 -24.01
N ILE A 117 24.90 0.54 -25.13
CA ILE A 117 26.27 0.03 -25.16
C ILE A 117 27.18 1.19 -24.76
N SER A 118 27.99 0.97 -23.72
CA SER A 118 28.99 1.93 -23.22
C SER A 118 29.92 2.46 -24.32
N PRO A 119 30.51 3.67 -24.18
CA PRO A 119 31.38 4.26 -25.20
C PRO A 119 32.62 3.42 -25.57
N CYS A 120 33.09 2.53 -24.69
CA CYS A 120 34.19 1.60 -24.99
C CYS A 120 33.75 0.39 -25.84
N GLY A 121 32.44 0.22 -26.07
CA GLY A 121 31.86 -0.79 -26.95
C GLY A 121 31.89 -2.22 -26.40
N THR A 122 32.20 -2.43 -25.12
CA THR A 122 32.34 -3.78 -24.52
C THR A 122 31.38 -4.06 -23.36
N LYS A 123 30.79 -3.03 -22.75
CA LYS A 123 29.86 -3.15 -21.62
C LYS A 123 28.49 -2.59 -21.96
N PHE A 124 27.46 -3.04 -21.23
CA PHE A 124 26.17 -2.36 -21.20
C PHE A 124 26.14 -1.35 -20.06
N GLU A 125 25.48 -0.21 -20.28
CA GLU A 125 25.02 0.68 -19.23
C GLU A 125 23.50 0.71 -19.28
N ILE A 126 22.85 0.34 -18.18
CA ILE A 126 21.39 0.37 -18.05
C ILE A 126 20.99 1.33 -16.94
N VAL A 127 19.80 1.92 -17.05
CA VAL A 127 19.14 2.66 -15.98
C VAL A 127 17.94 1.84 -15.52
N VAL A 128 17.94 1.47 -14.24
CA VAL A 128 16.81 0.82 -13.59
C VAL A 128 16.12 1.81 -12.67
N GLU A 129 14.84 2.06 -12.90
CA GLU A 129 13.98 2.80 -11.97
C GLU A 129 13.31 1.84 -10.98
N ARG A 130 12.96 2.35 -9.80
CA ARG A 130 12.09 1.67 -8.81
C ARG A 130 11.49 2.69 -7.86
N GLU A 131 10.32 2.41 -7.30
CA GLU A 131 9.70 3.26 -6.28
C GLU A 131 9.10 2.45 -5.14
N VAL A 132 9.41 2.84 -3.90
CA VAL A 132 8.96 2.17 -2.68
C VAL A 132 8.32 3.15 -1.69
N VAL A 133 7.35 2.64 -0.93
CA VAL A 133 6.81 3.26 0.27
C VAL A 133 7.13 2.37 1.47
N VAL A 134 7.58 3.00 2.55
CA VAL A 134 7.83 2.35 3.84
C VAL A 134 6.88 2.92 4.88
N GLU A 135 6.39 2.07 5.77
CA GLU A 135 5.50 2.41 6.87
C GLU A 135 6.08 1.82 8.16
N VAL A 136 6.22 2.63 9.20
CA VAL A 136 6.70 2.19 10.51
C VAL A 136 5.52 2.10 11.45
N MET A 137 5.34 0.94 12.06
CA MET A 137 4.35 0.70 13.09
C MET A 137 4.93 1.07 14.46
N GLY A 138 4.15 1.80 15.25
CA GLY A 138 4.47 2.16 16.62
C GLY A 138 3.25 1.99 17.52
N GLU A 139 3.50 2.05 18.83
CA GLU A 139 2.42 2.05 19.81
C GLU A 139 1.79 3.44 19.89
N THR A 140 0.45 3.49 19.97
CA THR A 140 -0.31 4.73 20.18
C THR A 140 -1.40 4.51 21.22
N THR A 141 -1.73 5.57 21.96
CA THR A 141 -2.78 5.55 22.98
C THR A 141 -3.95 6.43 22.55
N ILE A 142 -5.13 5.83 22.42
CA ILE A 142 -6.38 6.52 22.13
C ILE A 142 -7.12 6.72 23.46
N CYS A 143 -7.48 7.96 23.79
CA CYS A 143 -8.34 8.25 24.94
C CYS A 143 -9.81 8.27 24.49
N ILE A 144 -10.66 7.46 25.14
CA ILE A 144 -12.10 7.40 24.87
C ILE A 144 -12.90 7.88 26.09
N SER A 145 -14.03 8.55 25.84
CA SER A 145 -15.02 8.85 26.86
C SER A 145 -16.01 7.70 26.95
N VAL A 146 -16.17 7.10 28.14
CA VAL A 146 -17.18 6.07 28.38
C VAL A 146 -18.50 6.74 28.74
N HIS A 147 -19.55 6.43 27.99
CA HIS A 147 -20.90 6.91 28.30
C HIS A 147 -21.34 6.36 29.68
N PRO A 148 -21.99 7.15 30.56
CA PRO A 148 -22.31 6.71 31.91
C PRO A 148 -23.55 5.81 32.00
N LEU A 149 -24.38 5.77 30.95
CA LEU A 149 -25.52 4.86 30.82
C LEU A 149 -25.12 3.72 29.90
N ASP A 150 -25.54 2.50 30.26
CA ASP A 150 -25.50 1.34 29.39
C ASP A 150 -26.42 1.62 28.19
N TYR A 151 -25.84 1.60 26.98
CA TYR A 151 -26.55 1.84 25.73
C TYR A 151 -26.80 0.49 25.07
N GLU A 152 -27.91 -0.15 25.46
CA GLU A 152 -28.51 -1.23 24.70
C GLU A 152 -29.23 -0.57 23.51
N GLU A 153 -28.66 -0.70 22.31
CA GLU A 153 -29.42 -0.44 21.08
C GLU A 153 -30.28 -1.66 20.84
N ASP A 154 -31.61 -1.51 20.91
CA ASP A 154 -32.56 -2.60 20.68
C ASP A 154 -32.44 -3.08 19.21
N TRP A 155 -31.57 -4.08 18.99
CA TRP A 155 -31.44 -4.75 17.71
C TRP A 155 -32.74 -5.47 17.40
N ASN A 156 -33.59 -4.83 16.58
CA ASN A 156 -34.89 -5.35 16.22
C ASN A 156 -34.73 -6.53 15.23
N PHE A 157 -34.41 -7.70 15.78
CA PHE A 157 -34.41 -8.97 15.07
C PHE A 157 -35.86 -9.30 14.68
N ASN A 158 -36.29 -8.81 13.52
CA ASN A 158 -37.58 -9.18 12.96
C ASN A 158 -37.54 -10.67 12.59
N ASP A 159 -38.07 -11.51 13.47
CA ASP A 159 -38.21 -12.95 13.23
C ASP A 159 -39.05 -13.18 11.97
N GLU A 160 -38.39 -13.54 10.85
CA GLU A 160 -39.06 -14.09 9.67
C GLU A 160 -39.52 -15.54 9.93
N SER A 161 -40.42 -15.67 10.91
CA SER A 161 -41.20 -16.87 11.16
C SER A 161 -42.19 -17.07 10.02
N SER A 162 -41.73 -17.77 8.98
CA SER A 162 -42.53 -18.15 7.81
C SER A 162 -43.72 -19.03 8.21
N SER A 163 -44.90 -18.42 8.32
CA SER A 163 -46.15 -19.08 8.72
C SER A 163 -46.79 -19.84 7.54
N SER A 164 -46.28 -21.04 7.27
CA SER A 164 -46.91 -21.96 6.31
C SER A 164 -48.07 -22.73 6.96
N SER A 165 -49.30 -22.23 6.86
CA SER A 165 -50.52 -23.03 7.07
C SER A 165 -51.72 -22.49 6.29
N SER A 166 -52.48 -23.37 5.65
CA SER A 166 -53.42 -23.04 4.56
C SER A 166 -54.90 -22.95 4.94
N SER A 167 -55.64 -22.21 4.11
CA SER A 167 -57.07 -22.35 3.69
C SER A 167 -58.25 -21.93 4.60
N SER A 168 -59.06 -20.98 4.06
CA SER A 168 -60.54 -20.76 4.21
C SER A 168 -61.13 -20.47 5.60
N SER A 169 -62.15 -19.62 5.87
CA SER A 169 -63.05 -18.71 5.10
C SER A 169 -64.02 -18.02 6.10
N SER A 170 -64.77 -16.90 5.92
CA SER A 170 -64.93 -15.86 4.87
C SER A 170 -65.92 -14.75 5.35
N SER A 171 -65.96 -13.57 4.71
CA SER A 171 -66.91 -12.42 4.90
C SER A 171 -66.76 -11.61 6.22
N SER A 172 -66.96 -10.28 6.31
CA SER A 172 -67.49 -9.24 5.38
C SER A 172 -66.91 -7.82 5.66
N SER A 173 -67.13 -6.87 4.71
CA SER A 173 -67.15 -5.36 4.78
C SER A 173 -66.74 -4.61 6.09
N SER A 174 -66.08 -3.44 6.10
CA SER A 174 -66.01 -2.31 5.12
C SER A 174 -64.93 -1.24 5.44
N SER A 175 -64.45 -0.53 4.41
CA SER A 175 -63.89 0.85 4.34
C SER A 175 -63.26 1.56 5.57
N SER A 176 -62.02 2.04 5.43
CA SER A 176 -61.71 3.48 5.22
C SER A 176 -60.20 3.77 5.07
N SER A 177 -59.86 4.96 4.55
CA SER A 177 -58.55 5.41 4.07
C SER A 177 -57.65 6.04 5.15
N SER A 178 -56.32 6.06 4.94
CA SER A 178 -55.51 7.30 4.78
C SER A 178 -54.01 7.00 4.55
N ASP A 179 -53.37 7.76 3.66
CA ASP A 179 -51.93 7.71 3.35
C ASP A 179 -51.02 8.32 4.43
N GLY A 180 -49.72 8.01 4.37
CA GLY A 180 -48.71 8.67 5.21
C GLY A 180 -47.28 8.13 5.03
N GLU A 181 -46.58 8.51 3.95
CA GLU A 181 -45.14 8.25 3.83
C GLU A 181 -44.31 9.06 4.84
N GLY A 182 -43.55 8.38 5.70
CA GLY A 182 -42.59 8.97 6.63
C GLY A 182 -41.15 8.86 6.13
N ARG A 183 -40.68 9.85 5.35
CA ARG A 183 -39.34 9.86 4.75
C ARG A 183 -38.30 10.43 5.73
N TYR A 184 -37.42 9.58 6.27
CA TYR A 184 -36.37 10.01 7.20
C TYR A 184 -35.33 10.90 6.50
N VAL A 185 -35.11 12.10 7.05
CA VAL A 185 -34.03 13.02 6.64
C VAL A 185 -32.85 12.81 7.57
N LEU A 186 -31.70 12.42 7.03
CA LEU A 186 -30.44 12.38 7.76
C LEU A 186 -29.88 13.80 7.88
N GLU A 187 -29.97 14.38 9.08
CA GLU A 187 -29.36 15.68 9.37
C GLU A 187 -27.84 15.52 9.56
N SER A 188 -27.07 16.00 8.59
CA SER A 188 -25.61 15.90 8.60
C SER A 188 -24.99 16.80 9.66
N SER A 189 -24.32 16.23 10.65
CA SER A 189 -23.63 16.99 11.69
C SER A 189 -22.39 17.71 11.13
N SER A 190 -22.45 19.04 11.14
CA SER A 190 -21.35 19.91 10.72
C SER A 190 -20.27 20.00 11.80
N PHE A 191 -19.02 19.71 11.44
CA PHE A 191 -17.87 20.00 12.29
C PHE A 191 -17.57 21.51 12.29
N PRO A 192 -17.27 22.14 13.43
CA PRO A 192 -16.80 23.51 13.47
C PRO A 192 -15.35 23.60 12.94
N ASP A 193 -15.16 24.41 11.90
CA ASP A 193 -13.88 24.71 11.29
C ASP A 193 -13.28 25.97 11.96
N GLU A 194 -12.26 25.81 12.81
CA GLU A 194 -11.55 26.94 13.43
C GLU A 194 -10.03 26.73 13.47
N ARG A 195 -9.35 27.36 12.50
CA ARG A 195 -8.22 28.30 12.69
C ARG A 195 -7.87 28.95 11.32
N PRO A 196 -7.15 30.09 11.23
CA PRO A 196 -6.27 30.68 12.25
C PRO A 196 -6.37 32.21 12.47
N ARG A 197 -5.70 32.66 13.53
CA ARG A 197 -4.73 33.78 13.48
C ARG A 197 -3.45 33.35 14.23
#